data_AF-A0A1H1S7J5-F1
#
_entry.id   AF-A0A1H1S7J5-F1
#
_cell.length_a   1.000
_cell.length_b   1.000
_cell.length_c   1.000
_cell.angle_alpha   90.00
_cell.angle_beta   90.00
_cell.angle_gamma   90.00
#
_symmetry.space_group_name_H-M   'P 1'
#
loop_
_entity.id
_entity.type
_entity.pdbx_description
1 polymer ?
#
loop_
_entity_poly.entity_id
_entity_poly.type
_entity_poly.pdbx_seq_one_letter_code
_entity_poly.pdbx_strand_id
1 'polypeptide(L)'
;MPLIEINTFINADLQTCFDLARNIDFHQTSLEHSKEKVVAGKTNGLIALNEWVTWEARHFGVKQKLISKITAFESPTYFADEMVSGAFKAFKHEHIFLQKGNQTIMIDKFHFETPYGVL
;
A
#
# COMPACT_ATOMS: atom_id res chain seq x y z
N MET A 1 13.52 7.74 9.76
CA MET A 1 12.83 6.54 9.24
C MET A 1 13.63 6.02 8.05
N PRO A 2 14.17 4.80 8.11
CA PRO A 2 14.66 4.08 6.93
C PRO A 2 13.68 4.18 5.74
N LEU A 3 14.24 4.20 4.53
CA LEU A 3 13.51 4.24 3.27
C LEU A 3 13.88 3.02 2.43
N ILE A 4 12.87 2.32 1.95
CA ILE A 4 12.99 1.38 0.83
C ILE A 4 12.31 2.04 -0.37
N GLU A 5 13.02 2.11 -1.50
CA GLU A 5 12.49 2.62 -2.76
C GLU A 5 12.51 1.52 -3.81
N ILE A 6 11.37 1.29 -4.46
CA ILE A 6 11.22 0.33 -5.56
C ILE A 6 10.68 1.07 -6.78
N ASN A 7 11.31 0.82 -7.93
CA ASN A 7 10.87 1.35 -9.22
C ASN A 7 10.38 0.19 -10.09
N THR A 8 9.09 0.21 -10.43
CA THR A 8 8.42 -0.84 -11.22
C THR A 8 8.00 -0.29 -12.58
N PHE A 9 8.44 -0.94 -13.66
CA PHE A 9 8.08 -0.58 -15.03
C PHE A 9 6.90 -1.45 -15.50
N ILE A 10 5.77 -0.82 -15.81
CA ILE A 10 4.51 -1.49 -16.10
C ILE A 10 4.06 -1.16 -17.51
N ASN A 11 3.76 -2.20 -18.31
CA ASN A 11 3.25 -2.05 -19.67
C ASN A 11 1.72 -1.85 -19.68
N ALA A 12 1.26 -0.81 -19.02
CA ALA A 12 -0.13 -0.37 -18.97
C ALA A 12 -0.20 1.16 -18.80
N ASP A 13 -1.36 1.73 -19.11
CA ASP A 13 -1.59 3.16 -18.92
C ASP A 13 -1.60 3.54 -17.42
N LEU A 14 -1.35 4.83 -17.17
CA LEU A 14 -1.15 5.35 -15.83
C LEU A 14 -2.42 5.27 -14.97
N GLN A 15 -3.60 5.51 -15.55
CA GLN A 15 -4.88 5.44 -14.81
C GLN A 15 -5.15 4.00 -14.35
N THR A 16 -4.95 3.02 -15.23
CA THR A 16 -5.11 1.60 -14.88
C THR A 16 -4.14 1.19 -13.77
N CYS A 17 -2.87 1.58 -13.86
CA CYS A 17 -1.88 1.27 -12.81
C CYS A 17 -2.27 1.89 -11.47
N PHE A 18 -2.69 3.16 -11.49
CA PHE A 18 -3.13 3.89 -10.31
C PHE A 18 -4.35 3.24 -9.65
N ASP A 19 -5.38 2.90 -10.45
CA ASP A 19 -6.62 2.31 -9.95
C ASP A 19 -6.39 0.89 -9.40
N LEU A 20 -5.56 0.07 -10.05
CA LEU A 20 -5.25 -1.27 -9.55
C LEU A 20 -4.41 -1.23 -8.26
N ALA A 21 -3.46 -0.31 -8.15
CA ALA A 21 -2.64 -0.16 -6.94
C ALA A 21 -3.47 0.16 -5.68
N ARG A 22 -4.65 0.78 -5.85
CA ARG A 22 -5.58 1.16 -4.77
C ARG A 22 -6.85 0.31 -4.72
N ASN A 23 -6.95 -0.73 -5.52
CA ASN A 23 -8.11 -1.61 -5.53
C ASN A 23 -7.93 -2.72 -4.50
N ILE A 24 -8.80 -2.74 -3.49
CA ILE A 24 -8.73 -3.71 -2.39
C ILE A 24 -8.92 -5.16 -2.88
N ASP A 25 -9.86 -5.39 -3.81
CA ASP A 25 -10.12 -6.73 -4.34
C ASP A 25 -8.92 -7.27 -5.13
N PHE A 26 -8.30 -6.40 -5.94
CA PHE A 26 -7.08 -6.73 -6.68
C PHE A 26 -5.91 -6.99 -5.73
N HIS A 27 -5.75 -6.16 -4.70
CA HIS A 27 -4.68 -6.31 -3.71
C HIS A 27 -4.79 -7.65 -2.98
N GLN A 28 -6.00 -8.03 -2.52
CA GLN A 28 -6.25 -9.34 -1.92
C GLN A 28 -5.88 -10.51 -2.86
N THR A 29 -6.23 -10.40 -4.15
CA THR A 29 -5.89 -11.41 -5.15
C THR A 29 -4.37 -11.50 -5.36
N SER A 30 -3.67 -10.36 -5.42
CA SER A 30 -2.22 -10.33 -5.57
C SER A 30 -1.46 -10.90 -4.36
N LEU A 31 -2.11 -10.90 -3.19
CA LEU A 31 -1.56 -11.32 -1.91
C LEU A 31 -2.11 -12.68 -1.43
N GLU A 32 -2.73 -13.49 -2.31
CA GLU A 32 -3.24 -14.83 -1.93
C GLU A 32 -2.18 -15.70 -1.24
N HIS A 33 -0.90 -15.53 -1.60
CA HIS A 33 0.22 -16.24 -0.98
C HIS A 33 0.54 -15.79 0.46
N SER A 34 0.25 -14.53 0.85
CA SER A 34 0.57 -14.01 2.19
C SER A 34 -0.52 -14.30 3.23
N LYS A 35 -1.64 -14.92 2.83
CA LYS A 35 -2.81 -15.20 3.68
C LYS A 35 -3.38 -13.94 4.36
N GLU A 36 -3.13 -12.78 3.76
CA GLU A 36 -3.68 -11.51 4.21
C GLU A 36 -5.17 -11.44 3.92
N LYS A 37 -5.93 -10.94 4.89
CA LYS A 37 -7.38 -10.76 4.79
C LYS A 37 -7.77 -9.36 5.20
N VAL A 38 -8.69 -8.77 4.46
CA VAL A 38 -9.32 -7.54 4.87
C VAL A 38 -10.42 -7.85 5.88
N VAL A 39 -10.39 -7.21 7.04
CA VAL A 39 -11.30 -7.53 8.15
C VAL A 39 -12.13 -6.33 8.63
N ALA A 40 -11.77 -5.09 8.27
CA ALA A 40 -12.53 -3.89 8.60
C ALA A 40 -12.16 -2.70 7.72
N GLY A 41 -12.97 -1.64 7.75
CA GLY A 41 -12.74 -0.42 6.96
C GLY A 41 -13.29 -0.57 5.54
N LYS A 42 -12.55 -0.07 4.56
CA LYS A 42 -12.82 -0.28 3.14
C LYS A 42 -12.45 -1.72 2.76
N THR A 43 -13.45 -2.52 2.43
CA THR A 43 -13.27 -3.97 2.20
C THR A 43 -13.32 -4.40 0.74
N ASN A 44 -13.61 -3.49 -0.18
CA ASN A 44 -13.69 -3.75 -1.62
C ASN A 44 -13.51 -2.43 -2.41
N GLY A 45 -13.28 -2.57 -3.71
CA GLY A 45 -13.18 -1.46 -4.65
C GLY A 45 -11.99 -0.53 -4.39
N LEU A 46 -12.10 0.71 -4.88
CA LEU A 46 -11.03 1.72 -4.82
C LEU A 46 -11.07 2.46 -3.48
N ILE A 47 -9.97 2.46 -2.71
CA ILE A 47 -9.89 3.09 -1.37
C ILE A 47 -9.52 4.57 -1.41
N ALA A 48 -10.44 5.50 -1.18
CA ALA A 48 -10.24 6.95 -1.37
C ALA A 48 -9.51 7.67 -0.22
N LEU A 49 -9.20 8.95 -0.45
CA LEU A 49 -8.67 9.85 0.58
C LEU A 49 -9.52 9.77 1.85
N ASN A 50 -8.85 9.70 2.99
CA ASN A 50 -9.43 9.52 4.32
C ASN A 50 -10.12 8.18 4.61
N GLU A 51 -10.25 7.28 3.63
CA GLU A 51 -10.65 5.90 3.91
C GLU A 51 -9.47 5.11 4.51
N TRP A 52 -9.80 4.06 5.25
CA TRP A 52 -8.84 3.19 5.92
C TRP A 52 -9.22 1.72 5.72
N VAL A 53 -8.26 0.83 5.86
CA VAL A 53 -8.45 -0.62 5.75
C VAL A 53 -7.68 -1.33 6.86
N THR A 54 -8.28 -2.38 7.44
CA THR A 54 -7.58 -3.29 8.34
C THR A 54 -7.27 -4.58 7.62
N TRP A 55 -5.98 -4.85 7.48
CA TRP A 55 -5.41 -6.10 7.04
C TRP A 55 -5.11 -7.00 8.23
N GLU A 56 -5.32 -8.29 8.06
CA GLU A 56 -5.05 -9.33 9.05
C GLU A 56 -4.19 -10.41 8.41
N ALA A 57 -3.01 -10.63 8.98
CA ALA A 57 -2.04 -11.61 8.50
C ALA A 57 -1.56 -12.50 9.63
N ARG A 58 -0.94 -13.65 9.29
CA ARG A 58 -0.26 -14.50 10.28
C ARG A 58 1.24 -14.53 9.99
N HIS A 59 2.00 -13.77 10.75
CA HIS A 59 3.47 -13.78 10.67
C HIS A 59 4.06 -14.50 11.89
N PHE A 60 4.97 -15.44 11.65
CA PHE A 60 5.64 -16.23 12.70
C PHE A 60 4.70 -16.92 13.70
N GLY A 61 3.52 -17.35 13.23
CA GLY A 61 2.50 -17.99 14.07
C GLY A 61 1.62 -17.03 14.88
N VAL A 62 1.95 -15.73 14.92
CA VAL A 62 1.17 -14.70 15.60
C VAL A 62 0.23 -14.01 14.62
N LYS A 63 -1.03 -13.86 15.01
CA LYS A 63 -2.04 -13.14 14.26
C LYS A 63 -1.83 -11.63 14.46
N GLN A 64 -1.59 -10.90 13.38
CA GLN A 64 -1.31 -9.47 13.41
C GLN A 64 -2.36 -8.72 12.61
N LYS A 65 -2.71 -7.52 13.08
CA LYS A 65 -3.58 -6.59 12.38
C LYS A 65 -2.80 -5.36 12.01
N LEU A 66 -2.97 -4.89 10.79
CA LEU A 66 -2.43 -3.65 10.28
C LEU A 66 -3.60 -2.77 9.84
N ILE A 67 -3.71 -1.59 10.43
CA ILE A 67 -4.67 -0.56 10.03
C ILE A 67 -3.88 0.53 9.30
N SER A 68 -4.20 0.78 8.03
CA SER A 68 -3.64 1.89 7.27
C SER A 68 -4.75 2.80 6.73
N LYS A 69 -4.43 4.09 6.57
CA LYS A 69 -5.35 5.14 6.10
C LYS A 69 -4.72 5.89 4.94
N ILE A 70 -5.50 6.19 3.90
CA ILE A 70 -5.05 7.07 2.81
C ILE A 70 -5.00 8.52 3.33
N THR A 71 -3.80 9.08 3.42
CA THR A 71 -3.56 10.43 3.94
C THR A 71 -3.28 11.46 2.85
N ALA A 72 -2.86 11.02 1.66
CA ALA A 72 -2.71 11.88 0.50
C ALA A 72 -3.24 11.20 -0.76
N PHE A 73 -3.81 11.99 -1.67
CA PHE A 73 -4.46 11.47 -2.86
C PHE A 73 -4.54 12.54 -3.96
N GLU A 74 -3.80 12.32 -5.05
CA GLU A 74 -3.80 13.14 -6.25
C GLU A 74 -3.92 12.19 -7.46
N SER A 75 -5.16 11.94 -7.87
CA SER A 75 -5.41 11.04 -8.99
C SER A 75 -4.94 11.67 -10.31
N PRO A 76 -4.28 10.91 -11.20
CA PRO A 76 -3.84 9.52 -11.07
C PRO A 76 -2.33 9.36 -10.77
N THR A 77 -1.67 10.41 -10.27
CA THR A 77 -0.20 10.48 -10.19
C THR A 77 0.35 10.14 -8.82
N TYR A 78 -0.44 10.24 -7.75
CA TYR A 78 0.06 10.06 -6.39
C TYR A 78 -1.02 9.63 -5.40
N PHE A 79 -0.67 8.73 -4.49
CA PHE A 79 -1.37 8.58 -3.23
C PHE A 79 -0.41 8.05 -2.16
N ALA A 80 -0.77 8.25 -0.89
CA ALA A 80 -0.01 7.72 0.23
C ALA A 80 -0.93 7.14 1.29
N ASP A 81 -0.48 6.05 1.90
CA ASP A 81 -1.08 5.47 3.08
C ASP A 81 -0.14 5.49 4.27
N GLU A 82 -0.71 5.77 5.44
CA GLU A 82 0.02 5.81 6.71
C GLU A 82 -0.58 4.82 7.69
N MET A 83 0.29 4.18 8.45
CA MET A 83 -0.12 3.23 9.48
C MET A 83 -0.82 3.96 10.63
N VAL A 84 -2.04 3.54 10.93
CA VAL A 84 -2.79 3.95 12.14
C VAL A 84 -2.44 3.05 13.32
N SER A 85 -2.30 1.74 13.08
CA SER A 85 -1.94 0.76 14.10
C SER A 85 -1.37 -0.50 13.45
N GLY A 86 -0.31 -1.09 14.00
CA GLY A 86 0.31 -2.27 13.42
C GLY A 86 1.60 -2.68 14.13
N ALA A 87 2.40 -3.50 13.45
CA ALA A 87 3.65 -4.07 14.00
C ALA A 87 4.84 -3.10 13.99
N PHE A 88 4.80 -2.09 13.13
CA PHE A 88 5.78 -1.01 13.11
C PHE A 88 5.45 0.02 14.20
N LYS A 89 6.38 0.93 14.52
CA LYS A 89 6.04 2.15 15.27
C LYS A 89 5.30 3.14 14.40
N ALA A 90 5.75 3.27 13.15
CA ALA A 90 5.12 4.05 12.11
C ALA A 90 5.57 3.50 10.75
N PHE A 91 4.72 3.61 9.74
CA PHE A 91 5.17 3.65 8.36
C PHE A 91 4.33 4.65 7.57
N LYS A 92 4.94 5.16 6.51
CA LYS A 92 4.30 5.90 5.42
C LYS A 92 4.72 5.25 4.11
N HIS A 93 3.75 4.89 3.30
CA HIS A 93 3.97 4.32 1.98
C HIS A 93 3.45 5.29 0.93
N GLU A 94 4.33 5.68 0.01
CA GLU A 94 4.01 6.62 -1.05
C GLU A 94 4.07 5.91 -2.39
N HIS A 95 3.00 6.05 -3.17
CA HIS A 95 2.88 5.52 -4.51
C HIS A 95 2.89 6.68 -5.50
N ILE A 96 3.91 6.75 -6.36
CA ILE A 96 4.08 7.80 -7.36
C ILE A 96 4.02 7.15 -8.74
N PHE A 97 3.22 7.72 -9.64
CA PHE A 97 3.02 7.19 -10.99
C PHE A 97 3.47 8.20 -12.03
N LEU A 98 4.37 7.78 -12.92
CA LEU A 98 4.91 8.60 -14.00
C LEU A 98 4.64 7.94 -15.35
N GLN A 99 4.09 8.70 -16.30
CA GLN A 99 3.89 8.24 -17.67
C GLN A 99 5.21 8.33 -18.43
N LYS A 100 5.63 7.24 -19.07
CA LYS A 100 6.79 7.19 -19.97
C LYS A 100 6.39 6.51 -21.28
N GLY A 101 6.05 7.33 -22.28
CA GLY A 101 5.52 6.82 -23.55
C GLY A 101 4.19 6.11 -23.32
N ASN A 102 4.09 4.82 -23.69
CA ASN A 102 2.91 3.98 -23.46
C ASN A 102 3.00 3.11 -22.20
N GLN A 103 3.96 3.38 -21.33
CA GLN A 103 4.23 2.63 -20.11
C GLN A 103 4.12 3.53 -18.88
N THR A 104 3.92 2.91 -17.73
CA THR A 104 3.90 3.59 -16.43
C THR A 104 5.12 3.16 -15.61
N ILE A 105 5.78 4.12 -14.98
CA ILE A 105 6.74 3.88 -13.92
C ILE A 105 6.02 4.12 -12.60
N MET A 106 5.89 3.08 -11.79
CA MET A 106 5.41 3.19 -10.42
C MET A 106 6.62 3.22 -9.49
N ILE A 107 6.70 4.25 -8.67
CA ILE A 107 7.75 4.43 -7.66
C ILE A 107 7.10 4.30 -6.30
N ASP A 108 7.46 3.24 -5.59
CA ASP A 108 7.00 2.96 -4.24
C ASP A 108 8.08 3.39 -3.25
N LYS A 109 7.76 4.33 -2.37
CA LYS A 109 8.64 4.77 -1.28
C LYS A 109 8.05 4.35 0.05
N PHE A 110 8.68 3.38 0.69
CA PHE A 110 8.26 2.85 1.98
C PHE A 110 9.15 3.38 3.10
N HIS A 111 8.64 4.37 3.81
CA HIS A 111 9.26 4.90 5.02
C HIS A 111 8.74 4.13 6.23
N PHE A 112 9.62 3.59 7.07
CA PHE A 112 9.17 2.85 8.27
C PHE A 112 10.04 3.11 9.49
N GLU A 113 9.51 2.78 10.67
CA GLU A 113 10.24 2.71 11.93
C GLU A 113 9.89 1.40 12.64
N THR A 114 10.92 0.63 13.02
CA THR A 114 10.73 -0.65 13.70
C THR A 114 10.57 -0.46 15.21
N PRO A 115 9.80 -1.32 15.91
CA PRO A 115 9.61 -1.25 17.36
C PRO A 115 10.91 -1.34 18.16
N TYR A 116 11.92 -2.08 17.66
CA TYR A 116 13.12 -2.40 18.43
C TYR A 116 14.42 -1.76 17.93
N GLY A 117 14.37 -0.80 17.00
CA GLY A 117 15.47 0.17 16.78
C GLY A 117 16.81 -0.36 16.27
N VAL A 118 16.98 -1.66 16.03
CA VAL A 118 18.22 -2.22 15.47
C VAL A 118 17.96 -2.66 14.03
N LEU A 119 18.61 -1.95 13.10
CA LEU A 119 18.91 -2.39 11.74
C LEU A 119 20.42 -2.65 11.68
#